data_AF-A0A521KXS1-F1
#
_entry.id   AF-A0A521KXS1-F1
#
_cell.length_a   1.000
_cell.length_b   1.000
_cell.length_c   1.000
_cell.angle_alpha   90.00
_cell.angle_beta   90.00
_cell.angle_gamma   90.00
#
_symmetry.space_group_name_H-M   'P 1'
#
loop_
_entity.id
_entity.type
_entity.pdbx_description
1 polymer ?
#
loop_
_entity_poly.entity_id
_entity_poly.type
_entity_poly.pdbx_seq_one_letter_code
_entity_poly.pdbx_strand_id
1 'polypeptide(L)'
;MNKFSKYARFIVLFVLFGMLIISFALWGVGDMLRMGGRSAEVAHVGGYRLPVYGWVGGAPVYATEVREQFNRQLEAIQRQTGQRPEPDQALRFGLHMRALEEVIQRAVLDYAIKEFGLTVSDEEVRAAIARNPAFQGTGGSFDPLLYRNRLQQARISEPQFVNDMRREIAASQLFGVVRADGLAPKSLRDDIFKMEGEKRAAETIYVPDAIVVDVPKPTPEQLNTYFEANKAKFQVPEFRAFSYVMMTIDDV
;
A
#
# COMPACT_ATOMS: atom_id res chain seq x y z
N MET A 1 -46.30 2.98 57.13
CA MET A 1 -45.36 2.08 56.43
C MET A 1 -45.13 2.58 55.00
N ASN A 2 -43.91 2.42 54.46
CA ASN A 2 -43.49 2.61 53.05
C ASN A 2 -42.83 3.93 52.59
N LYS A 3 -42.27 4.77 53.49
CA LYS A 3 -41.31 5.81 53.06
C LYS A 3 -39.86 5.31 52.97
N PHE A 4 -39.47 4.35 53.82
CA PHE A 4 -38.12 3.80 53.88
C PHE A 4 -37.77 2.94 52.65
N SER A 5 -38.73 2.13 52.17
CA SER A 5 -38.55 1.31 50.96
C SER A 5 -38.45 2.14 49.68
N LYS A 6 -38.99 3.36 49.66
CA LYS A 6 -38.93 4.26 48.50
C LYS A 6 -37.54 4.87 48.34
N TYR A 7 -36.90 5.28 49.45
CA TYR A 7 -35.51 5.76 49.44
C TYR A 7 -34.51 4.64 49.20
N ALA A 8 -34.72 3.46 49.80
CA ALA A 8 -33.85 2.31 49.56
C ALA A 8 -33.89 1.86 48.08
N ARG A 9 -35.07 1.84 47.45
CA ARG A 9 -35.20 1.56 46.01
C ARG A 9 -34.50 2.61 45.15
N PHE A 10 -34.59 3.89 45.52
CA PHE A 10 -33.91 4.97 44.79
C PHE A 10 -32.38 4.81 44.85
N ILE A 11 -31.82 4.51 46.02
CA ILE A 11 -30.37 4.30 46.19
C ILE A 11 -29.91 3.07 45.42
N VAL A 12 -30.62 1.94 45.51
CA VAL A 12 -30.28 0.72 44.76
C VAL A 12 -30.34 0.95 43.25
N LEU A 13 -31.36 1.67 42.77
CA LEU A 13 -31.48 2.01 41.35
C LEU A 13 -30.33 2.91 40.90
N PHE A 14 -29.94 3.88 41.72
CA PHE A 14 -28.84 4.80 41.42
C PHE A 14 -27.48 4.08 41.37
N VAL A 15 -27.24 3.14 42.28
CA VAL A 15 -26.04 2.29 42.29
C VAL A 15 -26.00 1.37 41.07
N LEU A 16 -27.13 0.74 40.71
CA LEU A 16 -27.24 -0.08 39.50
C LEU A 16 -27.00 0.74 38.22
N PHE A 17 -27.59 1.93 38.12
CA PHE A 17 -27.37 2.82 36.98
C PHE A 17 -25.91 3.30 36.91
N GLY A 18 -25.30 3.62 38.06
CA GLY A 18 -23.90 3.99 38.14
C GLY A 18 -22.99 2.86 37.66
N MET A 19 -23.23 1.63 38.11
CA MET A 19 -22.47 0.46 37.68
C MET A 19 -22.67 0.16 36.18
N LEU A 20 -23.88 0.35 35.65
CA LEU A 20 -24.18 0.19 34.23
C LEU A 20 -23.47 1.25 33.37
N ILE A 21 -23.51 2.52 33.79
CA ILE A 21 -22.81 3.62 33.11
C ILE A 21 -21.29 3.36 33.10
N ILE A 22 -20.72 2.94 34.23
CA ILE A 22 -19.29 2.60 34.33
C ILE A 22 -18.94 1.40 33.44
N SER A 23 -19.80 0.38 33.39
CA SER A 23 -19.61 -0.78 32.51
C SER A 23 -19.60 -0.37 31.03
N PHE A 24 -20.54 0.48 30.59
CA PHE A 24 -20.57 1.00 29.22
C PHE A 24 -19.40 1.95 28.91
N ALA A 25 -18.91 2.70 29.91
CA ALA A 25 -17.74 3.56 29.77
C ALA A 25 -16.45 2.74 29.60
N LEU A 26 -16.31 1.63 30.34
CA LEU A 26 -15.15 0.72 30.25
C LEU A 26 -15.22 -0.23 29.04
N TRP A 27 -16.42 -0.59 28.57
CA TRP A 27 -16.63 -1.49 27.42
C TRP A 27 -16.60 -0.77 26.05
N GLY A 28 -16.62 0.58 26.02
CA GLY A 28 -16.23 1.31 24.82
C GLY A 28 -17.34 1.55 23.79
N VAL A 29 -18.54 1.95 24.22
CA VAL A 29 -19.60 2.45 23.30
C VAL A 29 -19.11 3.62 22.43
N GLY A 30 -18.08 4.34 22.89
CA GLY A 30 -17.38 5.35 22.10
C GLY A 30 -16.79 4.81 20.79
N ASP A 31 -16.33 3.56 20.74
CA ASP A 31 -15.82 2.94 19.51
C ASP A 31 -16.94 2.55 18.53
N MET A 32 -18.08 2.11 19.07
CA MET A 32 -19.25 1.78 18.27
C MET A 32 -19.89 3.04 17.65
N LEU A 33 -19.89 4.17 18.37
CA LEU A 33 -20.36 5.46 17.86
C LEU A 33 -19.36 6.10 16.87
N ARG A 34 -18.06 5.85 17.00
CA ARG A 34 -17.03 6.27 16.01
C ARG A 34 -17.14 5.52 14.68
N MET A 35 -17.77 4.34 14.68
CA MET A 35 -17.97 3.51 13.49
C MET A 35 -19.27 3.84 12.72
N GLY A 36 -20.19 4.59 13.32
CA GLY A 36 -21.51 4.92 12.73
C GLY A 36 -21.50 5.91 11.56
N GLY A 37 -20.35 6.50 11.22
CA GLY A 37 -20.21 7.47 10.12
C GLY A 37 -19.04 7.24 9.18
N ARG A 38 -18.16 6.28 9.47
CA ARG A 38 -17.03 5.93 8.60
C ARG A 38 -17.42 4.68 7.83
N SER A 39 -17.65 4.85 6.54
CA SER A 39 -17.82 3.73 5.61
C SER A 39 -16.68 2.72 5.81
N ALA A 40 -16.98 1.43 5.83
CA ALA A 40 -15.97 0.40 6.04
C ALA A 40 -14.89 0.50 4.94
N GLU A 41 -13.62 0.52 5.34
CA GLU A 41 -12.49 0.42 4.43
C GLU A 41 -12.44 -1.02 3.88
N VAL A 42 -12.44 -1.15 2.55
CA VAL A 42 -12.47 -2.46 1.86
C VAL A 42 -11.15 -2.78 1.15
N ALA A 43 -10.34 -1.76 0.89
CA ALA A 43 -8.99 -1.90 0.38
C ALA A 43 -8.14 -0.69 0.81
N HIS A 44 -6.82 -0.84 0.73
CA HIS A 44 -5.87 0.21 1.05
C HIS A 44 -4.79 0.25 -0.03
N VAL A 45 -4.37 1.45 -0.41
CA VAL A 45 -3.39 1.66 -1.47
C VAL A 45 -2.17 2.40 -0.92
N GLY A 46 -0.98 1.81 -1.10
CA GLY A 46 0.27 2.39 -0.60
C GLY A 46 0.39 2.31 0.93
N GLY A 47 1.32 3.09 1.49
CA GLY A 47 1.57 3.12 2.93
C GLY A 47 2.16 1.83 3.50
N TYR A 48 2.29 1.81 4.83
CA TYR A 48 2.82 0.67 5.58
C TYR A 48 1.80 0.19 6.60
N ARG A 49 1.51 -1.11 6.61
CA ARG A 49 0.62 -1.72 7.60
C ARG A 49 1.39 -2.07 8.87
N LEU A 50 1.12 -1.35 9.96
CA LEU A 50 1.62 -1.68 11.29
C LEU A 50 0.61 -2.60 11.99
N PRO A 51 1.03 -3.78 12.51
CA PRO A 51 0.11 -4.77 13.10
C PRO A 51 -0.80 -4.24 14.22
N VAL A 52 -0.35 -3.22 14.97
CA VAL A 52 -1.06 -2.65 16.13
C VAL A 52 -1.76 -1.33 15.80
N TYR A 53 -1.22 -0.54 14.88
CA TYR A 53 -1.69 0.82 14.60
C TYR A 53 -2.49 0.95 13.30
N GLY A 54 -2.62 -0.15 12.54
CA GLY A 54 -3.26 -0.13 11.23
C GLY A 54 -2.35 0.44 10.15
N TRP A 55 -2.97 1.02 9.11
CA TRP A 55 -2.24 1.64 8.00
C TRP A 55 -1.67 3.00 8.38
N VAL A 56 -0.41 3.23 8.02
CA VAL A 56 0.27 4.53 8.13
C VAL A 56 0.61 5.03 6.73
N GLY A 57 0.08 6.21 6.39
CA GLY A 57 0.13 6.73 5.03
C GLY A 57 -0.87 6.04 4.10
N GLY A 58 -0.67 6.16 2.79
CA GLY A 58 -1.55 5.54 1.80
C GLY A 58 -2.88 6.26 1.55
N ALA A 59 -3.73 5.61 0.77
CA ALA A 59 -5.08 6.03 0.42
C ALA A 59 -6.07 4.89 0.72
N PRO A 60 -7.01 5.08 1.68
CA PRO A 60 -8.04 4.09 1.95
C PRO A 60 -9.10 4.10 0.83
N VAL A 61 -9.65 2.91 0.52
CA VAL A 61 -10.79 2.73 -0.38
C VAL A 61 -12.01 2.33 0.42
N TYR A 62 -13.08 3.12 0.33
CA TYR A 62 -14.27 2.93 1.13
C TYR A 62 -15.37 2.13 0.41
N ALA A 63 -16.13 1.35 1.16
CA ALA A 63 -17.25 0.57 0.64
C ALA A 63 -18.33 1.43 -0.06
N THR A 64 -18.47 2.70 0.34
CA THR A 64 -19.39 3.66 -0.30
C THR A 64 -18.97 4.00 -1.71
N GLU A 65 -17.68 4.26 -1.94
CA GLU A 65 -17.13 4.57 -3.26
C GLU A 65 -17.30 3.40 -4.23
N VAL A 66 -17.07 2.18 -3.74
CA VAL A 66 -17.29 0.94 -4.49
C VAL A 66 -18.76 0.75 -4.82
N ARG A 67 -19.66 0.99 -3.87
CA ARG A 67 -21.11 0.89 -4.09
C ARG A 67 -21.60 1.92 -5.11
N GLU A 68 -21.11 3.15 -5.03
CA GLU A 68 -21.43 4.18 -6.01
C GLU A 68 -20.92 3.82 -7.40
N GLN A 69 -19.70 3.30 -7.51
CA GLN A 69 -19.15 2.84 -8.78
C GLN A 69 -19.97 1.68 -9.37
N PHE A 70 -20.36 0.72 -8.53
CA PHE A 70 -21.21 -0.39 -8.93
C PHE A 70 -22.56 0.11 -9.46
N ASN A 71 -23.20 1.06 -8.78
CA ASN A 71 -24.45 1.67 -9.24
C ASN A 71 -24.29 2.40 -10.59
N ARG A 72 -23.19 3.15 -10.78
CA ARG A 72 -22.88 3.80 -12.06
C ARG A 72 -22.74 2.78 -13.20
N GLN A 73 -22.12 1.63 -12.95
CA GLN A 73 -22.00 0.55 -13.95
C GLN A 73 -23.36 -0.05 -14.30
N LEU A 74 -24.23 -0.29 -13.30
CA LEU A 74 -25.59 -0.77 -13.54
C LEU A 74 -26.40 0.21 -14.39
N GLU A 75 -26.31 1.51 -14.09
CA GLU A 75 -26.99 2.55 -14.88
C GLU A 75 -26.43 2.62 -16.31
N ALA A 76 -25.12 2.46 -16.49
CA ALA A 76 -24.50 2.44 -17.81
C ALA A 76 -25.02 1.28 -18.65
N ILE A 77 -25.12 0.08 -18.07
CA ILE A 77 -25.70 -1.09 -18.73
C ILE A 77 -27.17 -0.84 -19.05
N GLN A 78 -27.95 -0.34 -18.09
CA GLN A 78 -29.36 -0.02 -18.31
C GLN A 78 -29.56 0.96 -19.47
N ARG A 79 -28.69 1.97 -19.62
CA ARG A 79 -28.74 2.92 -20.74
C ARG A 79 -28.43 2.26 -22.09
N GLN A 80 -27.61 1.21 -22.12
CA GLN A 80 -27.21 0.52 -23.34
C GLN A 80 -28.18 -0.61 -23.76
N THR A 81 -28.66 -1.39 -22.79
CA THR A 81 -29.50 -2.58 -23.05
C THR A 81 -30.99 -2.32 -22.86
N GLY A 82 -31.37 -1.18 -22.28
CA GLY A 82 -32.74 -0.87 -21.88
C GLY A 82 -33.25 -1.63 -20.66
N GLN A 83 -32.45 -2.56 -20.11
CA GLN A 83 -32.79 -3.37 -18.94
C GLN A 83 -31.71 -3.25 -17.87
N ARG A 84 -32.13 -2.96 -16.64
CA ARG A 84 -31.22 -2.97 -15.49
C ARG A 84 -31.01 -4.42 -15.04
N PRO A 85 -29.76 -4.92 -14.97
CA PRO A 85 -29.50 -6.26 -14.46
C PRO A 85 -30.00 -6.40 -13.02
N GLU A 86 -30.60 -7.55 -12.70
CA GLU A 86 -30.93 -7.88 -11.32
C GLU A 86 -29.64 -7.97 -10.48
N PRO A 87 -29.68 -7.60 -9.18
CA PRO A 87 -28.49 -7.61 -8.33
C PRO A 87 -27.73 -8.94 -8.33
N ASP A 88 -28.44 -10.06 -8.26
CA ASP A 88 -27.83 -11.40 -8.28
C ASP A 88 -27.14 -11.71 -9.62
N GLN A 89 -27.70 -11.24 -10.72
CA GLN A 89 -27.12 -11.41 -12.05
C GLN A 89 -25.84 -10.56 -12.18
N ALA A 90 -25.88 -9.32 -11.70
CA ALA A 90 -24.72 -8.43 -11.67
C ALA A 90 -23.57 -8.98 -10.81
N LEU A 91 -23.89 -9.63 -9.69
CA LEU A 91 -22.89 -10.32 -8.87
C LEU A 91 -22.25 -11.50 -9.61
N ARG A 92 -23.06 -12.35 -10.26
CA ARG A 92 -22.56 -13.49 -11.06
C ARG A 92 -21.66 -13.08 -12.21
N PHE A 93 -21.92 -11.92 -12.83
CA PHE A 93 -21.08 -11.36 -13.88
C PHE A 93 -19.82 -10.64 -13.35
N GLY A 94 -19.64 -10.58 -12.02
CA GLY A 94 -18.46 -10.00 -11.39
C GLY A 94 -18.42 -8.47 -11.42
N LEU A 95 -19.57 -7.79 -11.63
CA LEU A 95 -19.60 -6.31 -11.71
C LEU A 95 -19.09 -5.66 -10.42
N HIS A 96 -19.38 -6.26 -9.26
CA HIS A 96 -18.89 -5.79 -7.97
C HIS A 96 -17.36 -5.81 -7.87
N MET A 97 -16.70 -6.84 -8.42
CA MET A 97 -15.24 -6.92 -8.46
C MET A 97 -14.66 -5.90 -9.43
N ARG A 98 -15.27 -5.73 -10.61
CA ARG A 98 -14.85 -4.67 -11.55
C ARG A 98 -14.99 -3.28 -10.95
N ALA A 99 -16.09 -3.01 -10.26
CA ALA A 99 -16.30 -1.75 -9.56
C ALA A 99 -15.25 -1.51 -8.47
N LEU A 100 -14.92 -2.54 -7.68
CA LEU A 100 -13.85 -2.48 -6.69
C LEU A 100 -12.50 -2.18 -7.36
N GLU A 101 -12.16 -2.92 -8.41
CA GLU A 101 -10.91 -2.77 -9.14
C GLU A 101 -10.77 -1.38 -9.76
N GLU A 102 -11.81 -0.84 -10.38
CA GLU A 102 -11.81 0.54 -10.91
C GLU A 102 -11.61 1.60 -9.82
N VAL A 103 -12.16 1.38 -8.62
CA VAL A 103 -11.96 2.31 -7.49
C VAL A 103 -10.53 2.19 -6.96
N ILE A 104 -10.00 0.97 -6.83
CA ILE A 104 -8.60 0.74 -6.44
C ILE A 104 -7.66 1.39 -7.44
N GLN A 105 -7.86 1.18 -8.75
CA GLN A 105 -7.02 1.77 -9.80
C GLN A 105 -7.02 3.31 -9.74
N ARG A 106 -8.19 3.92 -9.50
CA ARG A 106 -8.27 5.38 -9.29
C ARG A 106 -7.53 5.81 -8.03
N ALA A 107 -7.69 5.10 -6.92
CA ALA A 107 -6.98 5.39 -5.68
C ALA A 107 -5.45 5.24 -5.84
N VAL A 108 -4.97 4.25 -6.61
CA VAL A 108 -3.56 4.09 -6.97
C VAL A 108 -3.04 5.27 -7.76
N LEU A 109 -3.79 5.71 -8.76
CA LEU A 109 -3.40 6.84 -9.58
C LEU A 109 -3.36 8.13 -8.76
N ASP A 110 -4.40 8.41 -7.97
CA ASP A 110 -4.48 9.60 -7.11
C ASP A 110 -3.36 9.60 -6.05
N TYR A 111 -3.07 8.43 -5.48
CA TYR A 111 -1.95 8.24 -4.56
C TYR A 111 -0.61 8.52 -5.24
N ALA A 112 -0.38 7.96 -6.44
CA ALA A 112 0.86 8.18 -7.19
C ALA A 112 1.04 9.65 -7.59
N ILE A 113 0.00 10.32 -8.09
CA ILE A 113 0.03 11.76 -8.42
C ILE A 113 0.48 12.58 -7.21
N LYS A 114 -0.09 12.27 -6.03
CA LYS A 114 0.26 12.96 -4.79
C LYS A 114 1.69 12.65 -4.33
N GLU A 115 2.10 11.39 -4.38
CA GLU A 115 3.43 10.93 -3.98
C GLU A 115 4.53 11.56 -4.83
N PHE A 116 4.32 11.66 -6.15
CA PHE A 116 5.25 12.31 -7.07
C PHE A 116 5.13 13.85 -7.11
N GLY A 117 4.24 14.44 -6.31
CA GLY A 117 4.05 15.89 -6.26
C GLY A 117 3.55 16.49 -7.58
N LEU A 118 2.87 15.70 -8.41
CA LEU A 118 2.33 16.16 -9.68
C LEU A 118 1.18 17.12 -9.42
N THR A 119 1.37 18.38 -9.81
CA THR A 119 0.37 19.43 -9.68
C THR A 119 -0.01 19.96 -11.06
N VAL A 120 -1.31 20.08 -11.30
CA VAL A 120 -1.86 20.60 -12.55
C VAL A 120 -2.53 21.93 -12.23
N SER A 121 -2.08 22.98 -12.92
CA SER A 121 -2.59 24.34 -12.75
C SER A 121 -3.99 24.52 -13.34
N ASP A 122 -4.74 25.49 -12.83
CA ASP A 122 -6.06 25.84 -13.38
C ASP A 122 -5.98 26.35 -14.83
N GLU A 123 -4.84 26.90 -15.22
CA GLU A 123 -4.58 27.32 -16.60
C GLU A 123 -4.46 26.12 -17.54
N GLU A 124 -3.72 25.08 -17.14
CA GLU A 124 -3.63 23.84 -17.91
C GLU A 124 -4.99 23.16 -18.05
N VAL A 125 -5.78 23.12 -16.97
CA VAL A 125 -7.15 22.58 -17.03
C VAL A 125 -8.02 23.39 -17.99
N ARG A 126 -8.02 24.73 -17.88
CA ARG A 126 -8.77 25.60 -18.82
C ARG A 126 -8.33 25.40 -20.26
N ALA A 127 -7.02 25.31 -20.52
CA ALA A 127 -6.49 25.08 -21.84
C ALA A 127 -6.85 23.69 -22.39
N ALA A 128 -6.88 22.66 -21.55
CA ALA A 128 -7.34 21.32 -21.94
C ALA A 128 -8.83 21.30 -22.29
N ILE A 129 -9.67 21.94 -21.47
CA ILE A 129 -11.12 22.07 -21.73
C ILE A 129 -11.35 22.84 -23.03
N ALA A 130 -10.66 23.96 -23.26
CA ALA A 130 -10.80 24.76 -24.47
C ALA A 130 -10.34 24.01 -25.74
N ARG A 131 -9.35 23.13 -25.62
CA ARG A 131 -8.86 22.29 -26.71
C ARG A 131 -9.73 21.05 -26.98
N ASN A 132 -10.67 20.73 -26.11
CA ASN A 132 -11.52 19.57 -26.28
C ASN A 132 -12.52 19.80 -27.44
N PRO A 133 -12.49 18.99 -28.52
CA PRO A 133 -13.37 19.16 -29.67
C PRO A 133 -14.86 19.06 -29.31
N ALA A 134 -15.21 18.35 -28.24
CA ALA A 134 -16.60 18.23 -27.78
C ALA A 134 -17.20 19.56 -27.32
N PHE A 135 -16.37 20.55 -27.01
CA PHE A 135 -16.76 21.89 -26.56
C PHE A 135 -16.42 22.97 -27.57
N GLN A 136 -16.03 22.60 -28.79
CA GLN A 136 -15.75 23.55 -29.87
C GLN A 136 -17.00 23.76 -30.74
N GLY A 137 -17.27 25.03 -31.07
CA GLY A 137 -18.32 25.40 -32.03
C GLY A 137 -17.88 25.17 -33.48
N THR A 138 -18.71 25.59 -34.43
CA THR A 138 -18.45 25.50 -35.88
C THR A 138 -17.16 26.18 -36.35
N GLY A 139 -16.60 27.11 -35.55
CA GLY A 139 -15.32 27.78 -35.81
C GLY A 139 -14.10 27.16 -35.11
N GLY A 140 -14.21 25.97 -34.52
CA GLY A 140 -13.10 25.29 -33.80
C GLY A 140 -12.68 25.96 -32.48
N SER A 141 -13.37 27.01 -32.07
CA SER A 141 -13.14 27.72 -30.81
C SER A 141 -14.08 27.23 -29.73
N PHE A 142 -13.66 27.33 -28.47
CA PHE A 142 -14.46 26.94 -27.31
C PHE A 142 -15.80 27.69 -27.27
N ASP A 143 -16.89 26.95 -27.07
CA ASP A 143 -18.25 27.46 -26.93
C ASP A 143 -18.80 27.13 -25.52
N PRO A 144 -18.97 28.15 -24.66
CA PRO A 144 -19.50 27.97 -23.30
C PRO A 144 -20.91 27.39 -23.24
N LEU A 145 -21.76 27.66 -24.25
CA LEU A 145 -23.12 27.12 -24.29
C LEU A 145 -23.09 25.63 -24.60
N LEU A 146 -22.28 25.22 -25.58
CA LEU A 146 -22.06 23.79 -25.86
C LEU A 146 -21.49 23.07 -24.64
N TYR A 147 -20.49 23.66 -23.98
CA TYR A 147 -19.91 23.11 -22.76
C TYR A 147 -20.98 22.86 -21.67
N ARG A 148 -21.77 23.88 -21.34
CA ARG A 148 -22.83 23.75 -20.32
C ARG A 148 -23.92 22.75 -20.72
N ASN A 149 -24.37 22.78 -21.97
CA ASN A 149 -25.39 21.86 -22.48
C ASN A 149 -24.92 20.40 -22.40
N ARG A 150 -23.65 20.13 -22.74
CA ARG A 150 -23.05 18.79 -22.66
C ARG A 150 -22.96 18.30 -21.23
N LEU A 151 -22.50 19.15 -20.31
CA LEU A 151 -22.44 18.81 -18.89
C LEU A 151 -23.83 18.52 -18.31
N GLN A 152 -24.84 19.31 -18.67
CA GLN A 152 -26.22 19.07 -18.25
C GLN A 152 -26.77 17.75 -18.79
N GLN A 153 -26.54 17.44 -20.08
CA GLN A 153 -26.94 16.16 -20.67
C GLN A 153 -26.27 14.97 -19.97
N ALA A 154 -25.00 15.11 -19.59
CA ALA A 154 -24.25 14.10 -18.85
C ALA A 154 -24.57 14.07 -17.35
N ARG A 155 -25.34 15.04 -16.82
CA ARG A 155 -25.61 15.26 -15.39
C ARG A 155 -24.34 15.43 -14.54
N ILE A 156 -23.32 16.07 -15.11
CA ILE A 156 -22.04 16.34 -14.44
C ILE A 156 -21.99 17.82 -14.05
N SER A 157 -21.55 18.12 -12.82
CA SER A 157 -21.34 19.50 -12.39
C SER A 157 -20.03 20.05 -12.95
N GLU A 158 -19.96 21.36 -13.20
CA GLU A 158 -18.74 22.02 -13.67
C GLU A 158 -17.53 21.79 -12.73
N PRO A 159 -17.66 21.94 -11.39
CA PRO A 159 -16.55 21.63 -10.48
C PRO A 159 -16.09 20.17 -10.54
N GLN A 160 -17.04 19.23 -10.70
CA GLN A 160 -16.71 17.82 -10.85
C GLN A 160 -15.92 17.57 -12.13
N PHE A 161 -16.38 18.12 -13.26
CA PHE A 161 -15.71 17.97 -14.54
C PHE A 161 -14.30 18.56 -14.54
N VAL A 162 -14.12 19.74 -13.92
CA VAL A 162 -12.80 20.37 -13.76
C VAL A 162 -11.84 19.48 -12.96
N ASN A 163 -12.32 18.87 -11.87
CA ASN A 163 -11.52 17.95 -11.07
C ASN A 163 -11.18 16.65 -11.84
N ASP A 164 -12.13 16.11 -12.60
CA ASP A 164 -11.90 14.92 -13.42
C ASP A 164 -10.87 15.20 -14.53
N MET A 165 -10.99 16.35 -15.20
CA MET A 165 -10.00 16.83 -16.19
C MET A 165 -8.62 17.03 -15.55
N ARG A 166 -8.56 17.59 -14.34
CA ARG A 166 -7.29 17.76 -13.61
C ARG A 166 -6.62 16.42 -13.34
N ARG A 167 -7.38 15.41 -12.92
CA ARG A 167 -6.88 14.03 -12.72
C ARG A 167 -6.41 13.41 -14.03
N GLU A 168 -7.17 13.58 -15.11
CA GLU A 168 -6.81 13.06 -16.43
C GLU A 168 -5.48 13.65 -16.93
N ILE A 169 -5.28 14.96 -16.78
CA ILE A 169 -4.02 15.62 -17.15
C ILE A 169 -2.87 15.08 -16.29
N ALA A 170 -3.04 15.01 -14.97
CA ALA A 170 -2.01 14.49 -14.06
C ALA A 170 -1.64 13.04 -14.38
N ALA A 171 -2.63 12.21 -14.73
CA ALA A 171 -2.42 10.84 -15.19
C ALA A 171 -1.64 10.79 -16.50
N SER A 172 -2.00 11.65 -17.46
CA SER A 172 -1.29 11.73 -18.74
C SER A 172 0.17 12.14 -18.56
N GLN A 173 0.47 13.04 -17.62
CA GLN A 173 1.83 13.45 -17.27
C GLN A 173 2.59 12.27 -16.64
N LEU A 174 1.98 11.57 -15.69
CA LEU A 174 2.56 10.38 -15.05
C LEU A 174 2.92 9.31 -16.09
N PHE A 175 1.98 8.95 -16.98
CA PHE A 175 2.24 7.96 -18.03
C PHE A 175 3.16 8.46 -19.14
N GLY A 176 3.18 9.76 -19.40
CA GLY A 176 4.08 10.41 -20.36
C GLY A 176 5.54 10.28 -19.94
N VAL A 177 5.84 10.48 -18.65
CA VAL A 177 7.19 10.28 -18.09
C VAL A 177 7.64 8.82 -18.19
N VAL A 178 6.72 7.86 -18.04
CA VAL A 178 7.04 6.43 -18.16
C VAL A 178 7.30 6.02 -19.62
N ARG A 179 6.63 6.65 -20.60
CA ARG A 179 6.73 6.29 -22.02
C ARG A 179 7.80 7.04 -22.81
N ALA A 180 8.09 8.29 -22.46
CA ALA A 180 9.03 9.13 -23.20
C ALA A 180 10.46 8.83 -22.75
N ASP A 181 11.08 7.80 -23.31
CA ASP A 181 12.50 7.50 -23.21
C ASP A 181 13.10 7.45 -21.79
N GLY A 182 12.31 7.41 -20.71
CA GLY A 182 12.79 7.47 -19.33
C GLY A 182 13.60 8.73 -18.99
N LEU A 183 13.63 9.11 -17.71
CA LEU A 183 14.46 10.23 -17.24
C LEU A 183 15.97 9.93 -17.27
N ALA A 184 16.37 8.68 -17.54
CA ALA A 184 17.74 8.20 -17.44
C ALA A 184 18.42 8.08 -18.82
N PRO A 185 19.70 8.50 -18.94
CA PRO A 185 20.51 8.25 -20.13
C PRO A 185 20.46 6.77 -20.53
N LYS A 186 20.43 6.51 -21.84
CA LYS A 186 20.33 5.14 -22.38
C LYS A 186 21.42 4.21 -21.83
N SER A 187 22.65 4.70 -21.71
CA SER A 187 23.78 3.93 -21.15
C SER A 187 23.52 3.43 -19.73
N LEU A 188 23.01 4.29 -18.85
CA LEU A 188 22.70 3.91 -17.46
C LEU A 188 21.57 2.86 -17.39
N ARG A 189 20.56 2.98 -18.25
CA ARG A 189 19.47 1.99 -18.32
C ARG A 189 19.97 0.64 -18.82
N ASP A 190 20.78 0.64 -19.88
CA ASP A 190 21.34 -0.59 -20.46
C ASP A 190 22.25 -1.32 -19.45
N ASP A 191 23.04 -0.57 -18.67
CA ASP A 191 23.92 -1.13 -17.64
C ASP A 191 23.14 -1.73 -16.46
N ILE A 192 22.12 -1.03 -15.94
CA ILE A 192 21.25 -1.55 -14.86
C ILE A 192 20.49 -2.79 -15.36
N PHE A 193 19.92 -2.74 -16.56
CA PHE A 193 19.15 -3.86 -17.11
C PHE A 193 20.02 -5.08 -17.37
N LYS A 194 21.28 -4.89 -17.82
CA LYS A 194 22.28 -5.97 -17.89
C LYS A 194 22.57 -6.56 -16.53
N MET A 195 22.72 -5.73 -15.50
CA MET A 195 23.06 -6.18 -14.15
C MET A 195 21.90 -6.95 -13.49
N GLU A 196 20.67 -6.46 -13.61
CA GLU A 196 19.47 -7.16 -13.11
C GLU A 196 19.16 -8.44 -13.91
N GLY A 197 19.42 -8.41 -15.22
CA GLY A 197 19.24 -9.56 -16.10
C GLY A 197 20.40 -10.56 -16.08
N GLU A 198 21.46 -10.30 -15.31
CA GLU A 198 22.66 -11.14 -15.29
C GLU A 198 22.34 -12.50 -14.64
N LYS A 199 22.27 -13.55 -15.47
CA LYS A 199 22.14 -14.92 -15.00
C LYS A 199 23.52 -15.56 -14.95
N ARG A 200 23.94 -16.00 -13.76
CA ARG A 200 25.17 -16.77 -13.57
C ARG A 200 24.83 -18.24 -13.46
N ALA A 201 25.28 -19.04 -14.41
CA ALA A 201 25.28 -20.49 -14.33
C ALA A 201 26.66 -20.95 -13.85
N ALA A 202 26.70 -21.76 -12.81
CA ALA A 202 27.91 -22.41 -12.34
C ALA A 202 27.73 -23.92 -12.46
N GLU A 203 28.69 -24.58 -13.10
CA GLU A 203 28.82 -26.03 -13.07
C GLU A 203 29.83 -26.39 -12.00
N THR A 204 29.41 -27.24 -11.06
CA THR A 204 30.28 -27.74 -9.99
C THR A 204 30.57 -29.20 -10.25
N ILE A 205 31.84 -29.58 -10.16
CA ILE A 205 32.26 -30.98 -10.11
C ILE A 205 32.53 -31.31 -8.64
N TYR A 206 31.82 -32.30 -8.10
CA TYR A 206 32.11 -32.84 -6.77
C TYR A 206 33.15 -33.94 -6.90
N VAL A 207 34.28 -33.80 -6.20
CA VAL A 207 35.33 -34.82 -6.13
C VAL A 207 35.27 -35.47 -4.74
N PRO A 208 34.64 -36.66 -4.59
CA PRO A 208 34.64 -37.37 -3.32
C PRO A 208 36.04 -37.85 -2.95
N ASP A 209 36.41 -37.69 -1.67
CA ASP A 209 37.69 -38.17 -1.10
C ASP A 209 37.94 -39.66 -1.38
N ALA A 210 36.89 -40.46 -1.53
CA ALA A 210 36.96 -41.88 -1.85
C ALA A 210 37.59 -42.20 -3.22
N ILE A 211 37.70 -41.23 -4.13
CA ILE A 211 38.42 -41.38 -5.42
C ILE A 211 39.93 -41.41 -5.20
N VAL A 212 40.42 -40.78 -4.12
CA VAL A 212 41.84 -40.81 -3.75
C VAL A 212 42.12 -42.08 -2.96
N VAL A 213 42.26 -43.18 -3.69
CA VAL A 213 42.76 -44.45 -3.13
C VAL A 213 44.29 -44.44 -3.14
N ASP A 214 44.87 -45.07 -2.12
CA ASP A 214 46.31 -45.35 -2.02
C ASP A 214 47.23 -44.13 -1.73
N VAL A 215 46.79 -43.22 -0.84
CA VAL A 215 47.70 -42.22 -0.27
C VAL A 215 48.63 -42.90 0.74
N PRO A 216 49.95 -43.00 0.48
CA PRO A 216 50.87 -43.60 1.44
C PRO A 216 50.91 -42.75 2.71
N LYS A 217 50.95 -43.41 3.87
CA LYS A 217 51.17 -42.71 5.14
C LYS A 217 52.50 -41.95 5.07
N PRO A 218 52.56 -40.69 5.53
CA PRO A 218 53.79 -39.92 5.53
C PRO A 218 54.91 -40.66 6.27
N THR A 219 56.13 -40.61 5.74
CA THR A 219 57.29 -41.19 6.44
C THR A 219 57.69 -40.32 7.64
N PRO A 220 58.42 -40.86 8.62
CA PRO A 220 58.94 -40.08 9.74
C PRO A 220 59.78 -38.87 9.30
N GLU A 221 60.55 -38.97 8.21
CA GLU A 221 61.33 -37.83 7.71
C GLU A 221 60.45 -36.71 7.14
N GLN A 222 59.37 -37.08 6.44
CA GLN A 222 58.39 -36.13 5.90
C GLN A 222 57.62 -35.41 7.00
N LEU A 223 57.23 -36.14 8.06
CA LEU A 223 56.59 -35.57 9.23
C LEU A 223 57.50 -34.57 9.95
N ASN A 224 58.78 -34.91 10.11
CA ASN A 224 59.73 -34.03 10.79
C ASN A 224 60.00 -32.76 9.95
N THR A 225 60.13 -32.91 8.63
CA THR A 225 60.29 -31.77 7.70
C THR A 225 59.07 -30.84 7.74
N TYR A 226 57.85 -31.40 7.76
CA TYR A 226 56.62 -30.62 7.85
C TYR A 226 56.50 -29.90 9.20
N PHE A 227 56.83 -30.58 10.31
CA PHE A 227 56.82 -30.02 11.66
C PHE A 227 57.80 -28.84 11.77
N GLU A 228 59.03 -29.01 11.29
CA GLU A 228 60.05 -27.96 11.29
C GLU A 228 59.63 -26.74 10.44
N ALA A 229 59.03 -26.97 9.27
CA ALA A 229 58.53 -25.90 8.39
C ALA A 229 57.27 -25.20 8.91
N ASN A 230 56.47 -25.84 9.79
CA ASN A 230 55.19 -25.34 10.26
C ASN A 230 55.12 -25.16 11.79
N LYS A 231 56.26 -24.99 12.48
CA LYS A 231 56.33 -24.89 13.96
C LYS A 231 55.28 -23.97 14.57
N ALA A 232 55.00 -22.82 13.94
CA ALA A 232 54.00 -21.86 14.40
C ALA A 232 52.59 -22.45 14.57
N LYS A 233 52.21 -23.47 13.77
CA LYS A 233 50.90 -24.15 13.86
C LYS A 233 50.82 -25.19 14.99
N PHE A 234 51.97 -25.59 15.53
CA PHE A 234 52.10 -26.60 16.58
C PHE A 234 52.59 -25.99 17.91
N GLN A 235 52.66 -24.66 18.00
CA GLN A 235 52.93 -23.97 19.25
C GLN A 235 51.72 -24.08 20.17
N VAL A 236 51.98 -24.34 21.44
CA VAL A 236 50.97 -24.22 22.48
C VAL A 236 50.57 -22.74 22.57
N PRO A 237 49.26 -22.41 22.61
CA PRO A 237 48.81 -21.03 22.75
C PRO A 237 49.47 -20.34 23.95
N GLU A 238 49.73 -19.03 23.82
CA GLU A 238 50.30 -18.24 24.91
C GLU A 238 49.30 -18.20 26.09
N PHE A 239 49.64 -18.85 27.21
CA PHE A 239 48.89 -18.73 28.45
C PHE A 239 49.28 -17.43 29.15
N ARG A 240 48.30 -16.54 29.39
CA ARG A 240 48.50 -15.35 30.23
C ARG A 240 47.79 -15.54 31.57
N ALA A 241 48.54 -15.37 32.65
CA ALA A 241 47.98 -15.21 33.99
C ALA A 241 47.59 -13.76 34.20
N PHE A 242 46.36 -13.51 34.67
CA PHE A 242 45.91 -12.19 35.10
C PHE A 242 45.32 -12.27 36.50
N SER A 243 45.60 -11.26 37.31
CA SER A 243 44.94 -11.02 38.59
C SER A 243 43.94 -9.89 38.40
N TYR A 244 42.71 -10.09 38.85
CA TYR A 244 41.68 -9.06 38.84
C TYR A 244 41.12 -8.88 40.25
N VAL A 245 40.75 -7.65 40.58
CA VAL A 245 39.93 -7.33 41.74
C VAL A 245 38.56 -6.99 41.20
N MET A 246 37.55 -7.77 41.57
CA MET A 246 36.16 -7.49 41.22
C MET A 246 35.56 -6.66 42.35
N MET A 247 35.21 -5.41 42.06
CA MET A 247 34.45 -4.57 42.97
C MET A 247 32.99 -4.59 42.52
N THR A 248 32.10 -4.93 43.44
CA THR A 248 30.65 -4.81 43.27
C THR A 248 30.17 -3.51 43.92
N ILE A 249 28.94 -3.10 43.61
CA ILE A 249 28.34 -1.88 44.18
C ILE A 249 28.22 -1.97 45.71
N ASP A 250 28.17 -3.18 46.27
CA ASP A 250 28.11 -3.42 47.71
C ASP A 250 29.48 -3.25 48.40
N ASP A 251 30.57 -3.14 47.62
CA ASP A 251 31.94 -2.95 48.11
C ASP A 251 32.36 -1.45 48.18
N VAL A 252 31.44 -0.52 47.87
CA VAL A 252 31.64 0.95 47.92
C VAL A 252 30.82 1.58 49.05
#